data_AF-A0A1A8QZS4-F1
#
_entry.id   AF-A0A1A8QZS4-F1
#
_cell.length_a   1.000
_cell.length_b   1.000
_cell.length_c   1.000
_cell.angle_alpha   90.00
_cell.angle_beta   90.00
_cell.angle_gamma   90.00
#
_symmetry.space_group_name_H-M   'P 1'
#
loop_
_entity.id
_entity.type
_entity.pdbx_description
1 polymer ?
#
loop_
_entity_poly.entity_id
_entity_poly.type
_entity_poly.pdbx_seq_one_letter_code
_entity_poly.pdbx_strand_id
1 'polypeptide(L)'
;LDELMEIAIANSTLRKTGELDMFLRFLIGMSLKSTQELLQGLIQQTEDHSEVVEEIRKSLTDIDLLDCSADRCLNLIHCLAELKDSTLYDTVRQFVNSNQAPETQLSPVQCSALADLILMSKTPLEEFNPKKYRPTVKGLFRLLPA
;
A
#
# COMPACT_ATOMS: atom_id res chain seq x y z
N LEU A 1 -11.71 -4.42 18.44
CA LEU A 1 -11.06 -4.41 17.11
C LEU A 1 -9.68 -3.77 17.23
N ASP A 2 -9.60 -2.64 17.93
CA ASP A 2 -8.38 -1.89 18.19
C ASP A 2 -7.23 -2.71 18.75
N GLU A 3 -7.42 -3.45 19.86
CA GLU A 3 -6.38 -4.33 20.42
C GLU A 3 -5.83 -5.33 19.40
N LEU A 4 -6.69 -5.88 18.53
CA LEU A 4 -6.26 -6.81 17.49
C LEU A 4 -5.45 -6.12 16.39
N MET A 5 -5.82 -4.88 16.04
CA MET A 5 -5.06 -4.07 15.08
C MET A 5 -3.69 -3.67 15.64
N GLU A 6 -3.61 -3.25 16.90
CA GLU A 6 -2.36 -2.93 17.60
C GLU A 6 -1.42 -4.15 17.66
N ILE A 7 -1.95 -5.31 18.00
CA ILE A 7 -1.18 -6.57 18.00
C ILE A 7 -0.72 -6.90 16.57
N ALA A 8 -1.58 -6.73 15.56
CA ALA A 8 -1.24 -7.02 14.17
C ALA A 8 -0.12 -6.11 13.65
N ILE A 9 -0.19 -4.79 13.89
CA ILE A 9 0.86 -3.85 13.48
C ILE A 9 2.17 -4.13 14.22
N ALA A 10 2.13 -4.36 15.54
CA ALA A 10 3.33 -4.66 16.32
C ALA A 10 4.05 -5.92 15.81
N ASN A 11 3.29 -6.97 15.46
CA ASN A 11 3.86 -8.19 14.90
C ASN A 11 4.32 -8.04 13.44
N SER A 12 3.61 -7.27 12.61
CA SER A 12 3.98 -7.01 11.22
C SER A 12 5.30 -6.24 11.13
N THR A 13 5.49 -5.20 11.96
CA THR A 13 6.69 -4.35 11.96
C THR A 13 7.95 -5.12 12.29
N LEU A 14 7.87 -6.18 13.12
CA LEU A 14 9.01 -7.03 13.48
C LEU A 14 9.39 -8.05 12.40
N ARG A 15 8.55 -8.24 11.36
CA ARG A 15 8.77 -9.23 10.31
C ARG A 15 9.48 -8.63 9.10
N LYS A 16 10.09 -9.50 8.29
CA LYS A 16 10.64 -9.14 6.96
C LYS A 16 9.70 -9.52 5.82
N THR A 17 8.77 -10.42 6.08
CA THR A 17 7.76 -10.94 5.16
C THR A 17 6.40 -10.30 5.46
N GLY A 18 5.50 -10.30 4.48
CA GLY A 18 4.26 -9.53 4.53
C GLY A 18 3.00 -10.33 4.82
N GLU A 19 3.09 -11.52 5.43
CA GLU A 19 1.92 -12.39 5.63
C GLU A 19 0.89 -11.75 6.58
N LEU A 20 1.36 -11.00 7.57
CA LEU A 20 0.48 -10.28 8.51
C LEU A 20 -0.08 -8.99 7.91
N ASP A 21 0.50 -8.48 6.82
CA ASP A 21 0.09 -7.20 6.25
C ASP A 21 -1.27 -7.33 5.55
N MET A 22 -1.55 -8.48 4.93
CA MET A 22 -2.90 -8.76 4.40
C MET A 22 -3.94 -8.82 5.51
N PHE A 23 -3.58 -9.43 6.65
CA PHE A 23 -4.48 -9.48 7.80
C PHE A 23 -4.70 -8.09 8.38
N LEU A 24 -3.65 -7.29 8.51
CA LEU A 24 -3.75 -5.90 8.93
C LEU A 24 -4.63 -5.08 7.99
N ARG A 25 -4.46 -5.22 6.66
CA ARG A 25 -5.32 -4.57 5.66
C ARG A 25 -6.79 -4.94 5.86
N PHE A 26 -7.07 -6.22 6.10
CA PHE A 26 -8.42 -6.69 6.40
C PHE A 26 -8.98 -6.01 7.65
N LEU A 27 -8.23 -5.96 8.75
CA LEU A 27 -8.67 -5.32 9.98
C LEU A 27 -8.92 -3.81 9.82
N ILE A 28 -8.05 -3.10 9.09
CA ILE A 28 -8.25 -1.70 8.74
C ILE A 28 -9.56 -1.53 7.94
N GLY A 29 -9.78 -2.36 6.93
CA GLY A 29 -11.02 -2.32 6.15
C GLY A 29 -12.26 -2.55 7.02
N MET A 30 -12.15 -3.40 8.06
CA MET A 30 -13.21 -3.67 9.03
C MET A 30 -13.43 -2.54 10.04
N SER A 31 -12.42 -1.72 10.34
CA SER A 31 -12.54 -0.56 11.24
C SER A 31 -13.12 0.66 10.53
N LEU A 32 -13.17 0.67 9.20
CA LEU A 32 -13.82 1.74 8.44
C LEU A 32 -15.30 1.82 8.78
N LYS A 33 -15.76 3.04 9.09
CA LYS A 33 -17.16 3.34 9.39
C LYS A 33 -18.13 2.76 8.34
N SER A 34 -17.80 2.89 7.05
CA SER A 34 -18.62 2.34 5.95
C SER A 34 -18.81 0.81 6.06
N THR A 35 -17.76 0.10 6.45
CA THR A 35 -17.81 -1.36 6.61
C THR A 35 -18.58 -1.73 7.86
N GLN A 36 -18.37 -1.01 8.96
CA GLN A 36 -19.10 -1.24 10.19
C GLN A 36 -20.61 -0.96 10.03
N GLU A 37 -20.99 0.04 9.25
CA GLU A 37 -22.41 0.35 8.95
C GLU A 37 -23.07 -0.80 8.20
N LEU A 38 -22.38 -1.40 7.23
CA LEU A 38 -22.87 -2.55 6.48
C LEU A 38 -22.92 -3.83 7.32
N LEU A 39 -22.01 -3.98 8.27
CA LEU A 39 -21.87 -5.18 9.09
C LEU A 39 -22.48 -5.05 10.49
N GLN A 40 -23.34 -4.05 10.74
CA GLN A 40 -23.90 -3.79 12.08
C GLN A 40 -24.63 -5.00 12.71
N GLY A 41 -25.15 -5.91 11.87
CA GLY A 41 -25.77 -7.17 12.33
C GLY A 41 -24.79 -8.26 12.75
N LEU A 42 -23.50 -8.12 12.43
CA LEU A 42 -22.41 -9.05 12.78
C LEU A 42 -21.42 -8.43 13.77
N ILE A 43 -21.17 -7.12 13.65
CA ILE A 43 -20.24 -6.36 14.46
C ILE A 43 -21.00 -5.19 15.06
N GLN A 44 -21.11 -5.20 16.37
CA GLN A 44 -21.77 -4.14 17.09
C GLN A 44 -20.90 -2.87 16.98
N GLN A 45 -21.46 -1.80 16.41
CA GLN A 45 -20.81 -0.49 16.41
C GLN A 45 -20.83 0.06 17.84
N THR A 46 -19.73 -0.13 18.55
CA THR A 46 -19.61 0.31 19.94
C THR A 46 -18.74 1.56 20.09
N GLU A 47 -17.74 1.77 19.23
CA GLU A 47 -16.67 2.74 19.45
C GLU A 47 -16.16 3.36 18.13
N ASP A 48 -15.63 4.59 18.20
CA ASP A 48 -14.92 5.25 17.11
C ASP A 48 -13.45 4.82 17.12
N HIS A 49 -13.00 4.22 16.03
CA HIS A 49 -11.63 3.70 15.89
C HIS A 49 -10.66 4.71 15.26
N SER A 50 -11.09 5.95 15.01
CA SER A 50 -10.30 6.95 14.28
C SER A 50 -8.92 7.21 14.89
N GLU A 51 -8.79 7.27 16.22
CA GLU A 51 -7.51 7.50 16.90
C GLU A 51 -6.51 6.36 16.65
N VAL A 52 -6.95 5.12 16.83
CA VAL A 52 -6.12 3.91 16.62
C VAL A 52 -5.73 3.77 15.15
N VAL A 53 -6.65 4.09 14.24
CA VAL A 53 -6.41 4.09 12.78
C VAL A 53 -5.34 5.11 12.39
N GLU A 54 -5.33 6.29 13.01
CA GLU A 54 -4.29 7.31 12.78
C GLU A 54 -2.92 6.88 13.35
N GLU A 55 -2.88 6.23 14.52
CA GLU A 55 -1.64 5.68 15.09
C GLU A 55 -1.06 4.56 14.21
N ILE A 56 -1.91 3.68 13.67
CA ILE A 56 -1.50 2.65 12.72
C ILE A 56 -0.97 3.30 11.44
N ARG A 57 -1.63 4.34 10.91
CA ARG A 57 -1.13 5.06 9.72
C ARG A 57 0.29 5.55 9.96
N LYS A 58 0.53 6.23 11.08
CA LYS A 58 1.87 6.73 11.43
C LYS A 58 2.89 5.59 11.52
N SER A 59 2.53 4.51 12.21
CA SER A 59 3.39 3.33 12.37
C SER A 59 3.77 2.70 11.02
N LEU A 60 2.83 2.64 10.07
CA LEU A 60 3.05 2.12 8.73
C LEU A 60 3.98 3.03 7.92
N THR A 61 3.84 4.35 8.03
CA THR A 61 4.69 5.32 7.32
C THR A 61 6.13 5.31 7.84
N ASP A 62 6.34 4.91 9.09
CA ASP A 62 7.67 4.78 9.71
C ASP A 62 8.39 3.48 9.32
N ILE A 63 7.73 2.54 8.62
CA ILE A 63 8.37 1.29 8.16
C ILE A 63 9.35 1.61 7.03
N ASP A 64 10.60 1.16 7.17
CA ASP A 64 11.57 1.22 6.07
C ASP A 64 11.21 0.23 4.96
N LEU A 65 10.80 0.78 3.83
CA LEU A 65 10.41 0.04 2.64
C LEU A 65 11.56 -0.12 1.63
N LEU A 66 12.76 0.41 1.89
CA LEU A 66 13.87 0.32 0.94
C LEU A 66 14.28 -1.14 0.70
N ASP A 67 14.23 -1.94 1.76
CA ASP A 67 14.62 -3.36 1.77
C ASP A 67 13.47 -4.38 1.90
N CYS A 68 12.20 -3.95 1.85
CA CYS A 68 11.06 -4.88 1.85
C CYS A 68 10.99 -5.76 0.59
N SER A 69 10.43 -6.97 0.72
CA SER A 69 10.03 -7.79 -0.44
C SER A 69 8.95 -7.10 -1.27
N ALA A 70 8.76 -7.49 -2.54
CA ALA A 70 7.72 -6.92 -3.40
C ALA A 70 6.33 -7.01 -2.75
N ASP A 71 5.97 -8.21 -2.27
CA ASP A 71 4.68 -8.48 -1.66
C ASP A 71 4.44 -7.62 -0.40
N ARG A 72 5.45 -7.49 0.46
CA ARG A 72 5.36 -6.65 1.66
C ARG A 72 5.18 -5.18 1.29
N CYS A 73 5.98 -4.66 0.36
CA CYS A 73 5.82 -3.28 -0.08
C CYS A 73 4.40 -3.06 -0.63
N LEU A 74 3.88 -3.96 -1.47
CA LEU A 74 2.51 -3.88 -2.01
C LEU A 74 1.45 -3.90 -0.93
N ASN A 75 1.53 -4.83 0.02
CA ASN A 75 0.55 -4.93 1.09
C ASN A 75 0.51 -3.67 1.96
N LEU A 76 1.67 -3.11 2.32
CA LEU A 76 1.74 -1.89 3.12
C LEU A 76 1.23 -0.66 2.36
N ILE A 77 1.51 -0.57 1.06
CA ILE A 77 0.93 0.46 0.18
C ILE A 77 -0.59 0.35 0.14
N HIS A 78 -1.13 -0.87 0.07
CA HIS A 78 -2.57 -1.10 0.11
C HIS A 78 -3.20 -0.78 1.47
N CYS A 79 -2.52 -1.06 2.58
CA CYS A 79 -2.95 -0.62 3.91
C CYS A 79 -3.08 0.92 3.96
N LEU A 80 -2.06 1.64 3.51
CA LEU A 80 -2.09 3.11 3.46
C LEU A 80 -3.24 3.63 2.58
N ALA A 81 -3.46 3.02 1.42
CA ALA A 81 -4.57 3.38 0.55
C ALA A 81 -5.95 3.18 1.20
N GLU A 82 -6.13 2.09 1.96
CA GLU A 82 -7.35 1.82 2.74
C GLU A 82 -7.57 2.91 3.81
N LEU A 83 -6.48 3.37 4.44
CA LEU A 83 -6.43 4.48 5.38
C LEU A 83 -6.57 5.86 4.71
N LYS A 84 -6.92 5.93 3.42
CA LYS A 84 -7.04 7.16 2.61
C LYS A 84 -5.72 7.91 2.40
N ASP A 85 -4.58 7.30 2.70
CA ASP A 85 -3.27 7.81 2.29
C ASP A 85 -2.92 7.24 0.92
N SER A 86 -3.11 8.07 -0.11
CA SER A 86 -2.82 7.73 -1.52
C SER A 86 -1.59 8.46 -2.07
N THR A 87 -0.80 9.11 -1.20
CA THR A 87 0.33 9.96 -1.58
C THR A 87 1.32 9.28 -2.53
N LEU A 88 1.66 8.02 -2.27
CA LEU A 88 2.55 7.25 -3.14
C LEU A 88 1.90 6.95 -4.50
N TYR A 89 0.62 6.55 -4.51
CA TYR A 89 -0.12 6.31 -5.75
C TYR A 89 -0.27 7.57 -6.59
N ASP A 90 -0.54 8.71 -5.95
CA ASP A 90 -0.65 10.00 -6.62
C ASP A 90 0.67 10.40 -7.25
N THR A 91 1.78 10.18 -6.54
CA THR A 91 3.13 10.42 -7.05
C THR A 91 3.39 9.58 -8.31
N VAL A 92 3.12 8.28 -8.29
CA VAL A 92 3.41 7.42 -9.45
C VAL A 92 2.40 7.57 -10.60
N ARG A 93 1.16 7.95 -10.29
CA ARG A 93 0.09 8.20 -11.27
C ARG A 93 0.42 9.36 -12.19
N GLN A 94 1.14 10.37 -11.69
CA GLN A 94 1.62 11.47 -12.53
C GLN A 94 2.45 10.96 -13.71
N PHE A 95 3.30 9.94 -13.51
CA PHE A 95 4.15 9.41 -14.58
C PHE A 95 3.41 8.53 -15.59
N VAL A 96 2.30 7.91 -15.16
CA VAL A 96 1.43 7.13 -16.06
C VAL A 96 0.62 8.07 -16.95
N ASN A 97 0.03 9.12 -16.38
CA ASN A 97 -0.92 9.99 -17.09
C ASN A 97 -0.25 11.06 -17.96
N SER A 98 0.88 11.63 -17.52
CA SER A 98 1.50 12.78 -18.21
C SER A 98 2.42 12.39 -19.36
N ASN A 99 2.68 11.10 -19.55
CA ASN A 99 3.74 10.57 -20.42
C ASN A 99 5.15 11.11 -20.08
N GLN A 100 5.33 11.84 -18.97
CA GLN A 100 6.61 12.42 -18.54
C GLN A 100 7.43 11.40 -17.75
N ALA A 101 8.75 11.49 -17.91
CA ALA A 101 9.69 10.70 -17.14
C ALA A 101 9.94 11.36 -15.76
N PRO A 102 10.16 10.58 -14.69
CA PRO A 102 10.58 11.10 -13.40
C PRO A 102 11.87 11.91 -13.47
N GLU A 103 11.97 13.01 -12.71
CA GLU A 103 13.19 13.83 -12.61
C GLU A 103 14.33 13.07 -11.90
N THR A 104 13.98 12.25 -10.91
CA THR A 104 14.89 11.41 -10.13
C THR A 104 14.62 9.93 -10.37
N GLN A 105 15.53 9.06 -9.93
CA GLN A 105 15.30 7.63 -10.06
C GLN A 105 14.19 7.15 -9.12
N LEU A 106 13.32 6.28 -9.60
CA LEU A 106 12.28 5.69 -8.77
C LEU A 106 12.85 4.65 -7.80
N SER A 107 12.43 4.77 -6.54
CA SER A 107 12.75 3.79 -5.50
C SER A 107 12.07 2.44 -5.79
N PRO A 108 12.55 1.32 -5.21
CA PRO A 108 11.89 0.02 -5.36
C PRO A 108 10.42 0.02 -4.97
N VAL A 109 10.06 0.84 -3.99
CA VAL A 109 8.69 1.00 -3.47
C VAL A 109 7.82 1.73 -4.48
N GLN A 110 8.32 2.85 -5.04
CA GLN A 110 7.65 3.57 -6.11
C GLN A 110 7.47 2.70 -7.36
N CYS A 111 8.47 1.89 -7.71
CA CYS A 111 8.35 0.93 -8.80
C CYS A 111 7.29 -0.14 -8.51
N SER A 112 7.18 -0.62 -7.27
CA SER A 112 6.13 -1.59 -6.87
C SER A 112 4.73 -0.95 -6.98
N ALA A 113 4.56 0.29 -6.50
CA ALA A 113 3.32 1.05 -6.64
C ALA A 113 2.95 1.32 -8.11
N LEU A 114 3.95 1.64 -8.94
CA LEU A 114 3.76 1.86 -10.38
C LEU A 114 3.31 0.59 -11.08
N ALA A 115 3.93 -0.56 -10.79
CA ALA A 115 3.51 -1.84 -11.33
C ALA A 115 2.07 -2.17 -10.93
N ASP A 116 1.72 -2.01 -9.65
CA ASP A 116 0.35 -2.25 -9.17
C ASP A 116 -0.66 -1.33 -9.87
N LEU A 117 -0.36 -0.03 -9.98
CA LEU A 117 -1.23 0.93 -10.65
C LEU A 117 -1.47 0.57 -12.12
N ILE A 118 -0.44 0.11 -12.82
CA ILE A 118 -0.53 -0.33 -14.22
C ILE A 118 -1.38 -1.60 -14.30
N LEU A 119 -1.16 -2.58 -13.42
CA LEU A 119 -1.90 -3.85 -13.40
C LEU A 119 -3.38 -3.66 -13.05
N MET A 120 -3.69 -2.69 -12.17
CA MET A 120 -5.05 -2.35 -11.75
C MET A 120 -5.75 -1.40 -12.75
N SER A 121 -5.05 -0.93 -13.79
CA SER A 121 -5.64 -0.05 -14.81
C SER A 121 -6.69 -0.79 -15.63
N LYS A 122 -7.85 -0.14 -15.85
CA LYS A 122 -8.88 -0.64 -16.76
C LYS A 122 -8.48 -0.52 -18.23
N THR A 123 -7.53 0.36 -18.54
CA THR A 123 -7.07 0.62 -19.90
C THR A 123 -5.72 -0.08 -20.09
N PRO A 124 -5.61 -1.02 -21.05
CA PRO A 124 -4.34 -1.69 -21.32
C PRO A 124 -3.32 -0.69 -21.88
N LEU A 125 -2.06 -0.86 -21.50
CA LEU A 125 -0.95 -0.16 -22.13
C LEU A 125 -0.65 -0.82 -23.47
N GLU A 126 -0.53 -0.03 -24.54
CA GLU A 126 -0.11 -0.53 -25.86
C GLU A 126 1.34 -1.03 -25.84
N GLU A 127 2.22 -0.31 -25.14
CA GLU A 127 3.63 -0.68 -24.94
C GLU A 127 4.05 -0.36 -23.50
N PHE A 128 4.70 -1.33 -22.85
CA PHE A 128 5.30 -1.13 -21.53
C PHE A 128 6.82 -1.07 -21.65
N ASN A 129 7.38 0.14 -21.54
CA ASN A 129 8.82 0.37 -21.46
C ASN A 129 9.25 0.72 -20.03
N PRO A 130 9.78 -0.23 -19.24
CA PRO A 130 10.13 0.01 -17.83
C PRO A 130 11.26 1.04 -17.67
N LYS A 131 12.15 1.20 -18.66
CA LYS A 131 13.27 2.16 -18.59
C LYS A 131 12.81 3.62 -18.63
N LYS A 132 11.63 3.90 -19.23
CA LYS A 132 11.02 5.24 -19.28
C LYS A 132 10.84 5.84 -17.88
N TYR A 133 10.58 4.99 -16.89
CA TYR A 133 10.31 5.41 -15.51
C TYR A 133 11.58 5.54 -14.67
N ARG A 134 12.77 5.45 -15.27
CA ARG A 134 14.08 5.62 -14.60
C ARG A 134 14.18 4.86 -13.25
N PRO A 135 13.86 3.55 -13.21
CA PRO A 135 13.95 2.81 -11.96
C PRO A 135 15.40 2.69 -11.49
N THR A 136 15.61 2.58 -10.19
CA THR A 136 16.85 2.01 -9.64
C THR A 136 17.04 0.57 -10.12
N VAL A 137 18.25 0.00 -9.98
CA VAL A 137 18.50 -1.40 -10.36
C VAL A 137 17.52 -2.36 -9.69
N LYS A 138 17.30 -2.20 -8.37
CA LYS A 138 16.34 -3.00 -7.60
C LYS A 138 14.88 -2.69 -7.99
N GLY A 139 14.56 -1.43 -8.28
CA GLY A 139 13.25 -1.03 -8.77
C GLY A 139 12.91 -1.61 -10.14
N LEU A 140 13.90 -1.81 -11.02
CA LEU A 140 13.67 -2.40 -12.34
C LEU A 140 13.12 -3.83 -12.20
N PHE A 141 13.66 -4.61 -11.27
CA PHE A 141 13.14 -5.95 -10.97
C PHE A 141 11.71 -5.95 -10.42
N ARG A 142 11.22 -4.83 -9.85
CA ARG A 142 9.82 -4.69 -9.41
C ARG A 142 8.85 -4.42 -10.55
N LEU A 143 9.35 -3.97 -11.69
CA LEU A 143 8.57 -3.69 -12.90
C LEU A 143 8.54 -4.87 -13.87
N LEU A 144 9.34 -5.91 -13.62
CA LEU A 144 9.39 -7.10 -14.48
C LEU A 144 8.36 -8.13 -13.99
N PRO A 145 7.72 -8.87 -14.92
CA PRO A 145 6.93 -10.04 -14.56
C PRO A 145 7.80 -11.06 -13.80
N ALA A 146 7.19 -11.72 -12.81
CA ALA A 146 7.81 -12.82 -12.07
C ALA A 146 7.96 -14.09 -12.93
#